data_AF-A0A842WLZ3-F1
#
_entry.id   AF-A0A842WLZ3-F1
#
_cell.length_a   1.000
_cell.length_b   1.000
_cell.length_c   1.000
_cell.angle_alpha   90.00
_cell.angle_beta   90.00
_cell.angle_gamma   90.00
#
_symmetry.space_group_name_H-M   'P 1'
#
loop_
_entity.id
_entity.type
_entity.pdbx_description
1 polymer ?
#
loop_
_entity_poly.entity_id
_entity_poly.type
_entity_poly.pdbx_seq_one_letter_code
_entity_poly.pdbx_strand_id
1 'polypeptide(L)'
;MGKKLTTENETSSDLESEVFKTLSHQTRRDILRFIGESKTAKFTEIKKATNIDESASLSYHLNALSPLLIHEEDVYRLSDLGKDAYSLMGKMVAYSSSVQKLGIINEKLGATIIANALMWASAIAYLQVMMGPLEFLTVSVFLSFFVVSNIILYSNAIYARK
;
A
#
# COMPACT_ATOMS: atom_id res chain seq x y z
N MET A 1 -39.76 -35.57 -6.41
CA MET A 1 -39.79 -34.10 -6.48
C MET A 1 -38.56 -33.56 -5.75
N GLY A 2 -37.39 -33.59 -6.40
CA GLY A 2 -36.12 -33.16 -5.82
C GLY A 2 -35.76 -31.78 -6.35
N LYS A 3 -35.91 -30.75 -5.52
CA LYS A 3 -35.61 -29.36 -5.89
C LYS A 3 -34.10 -29.20 -6.06
N LYS A 4 -33.69 -28.87 -7.29
CA LYS A 4 -32.30 -28.59 -7.71
C LYS A 4 -31.79 -27.34 -6.96
N LEU A 5 -30.72 -27.49 -6.18
CA LEU A 5 -30.13 -26.48 -5.30
C LEU A 5 -28.70 -26.07 -5.74
N THR A 6 -28.37 -26.23 -7.03
CA THR A 6 -26.98 -26.13 -7.51
C THR A 6 -26.64 -24.91 -8.37
N THR A 7 -27.55 -23.94 -8.57
CA THR A 7 -27.35 -22.86 -9.56
C THR A 7 -26.69 -21.56 -9.02
N GLU A 8 -26.64 -21.35 -7.71
CA GLU A 8 -26.16 -20.07 -7.15
C GLU A 8 -24.65 -20.02 -6.88
N ASN A 9 -24.00 -21.17 -6.63
CA ASN A 9 -22.58 -21.19 -6.23
C ASN A 9 -21.62 -21.17 -7.44
N GLU A 10 -22.02 -21.73 -8.57
CA GLU A 10 -21.20 -21.72 -9.81
C GLU A 10 -21.23 -20.35 -10.51
N THR A 11 -22.34 -19.63 -10.43
CA THR A 11 -22.50 -18.31 -11.08
C THR A 11 -21.73 -17.21 -10.35
N SER A 12 -21.62 -17.28 -9.02
CA SER A 12 -20.86 -16.30 -8.24
C SER A 12 -19.35 -16.37 -8.49
N SER A 13 -18.78 -17.57 -8.66
CA SER A 13 -17.32 -17.72 -8.88
C SER A 13 -16.90 -17.26 -10.27
N ASP A 14 -17.79 -17.40 -11.26
CA ASP A 14 -17.53 -16.98 -12.64
C ASP A 14 -17.48 -15.45 -12.76
N LEU A 15 -18.40 -14.76 -12.08
CA LEU A 15 -18.42 -13.28 -12.00
C LEU A 15 -17.18 -12.73 -11.28
N GLU A 16 -16.78 -13.34 -10.17
CA GLU A 16 -15.56 -12.96 -9.44
C GLU A 16 -14.32 -13.05 -10.33
N SER A 17 -14.15 -14.19 -11.00
CA SER A 17 -13.06 -14.44 -11.94
C SER A 17 -13.06 -13.43 -13.10
N GLU A 18 -14.23 -13.12 -13.66
CA GLU A 18 -14.38 -12.15 -14.73
C GLU A 18 -13.97 -10.74 -14.29
N VAL A 19 -14.38 -10.30 -13.10
CA VAL A 19 -14.01 -9.00 -12.54
C VAL A 19 -12.49 -8.91 -12.36
N PHE A 20 -11.87 -9.92 -11.74
CA PHE A 20 -10.42 -9.91 -11.54
C PHE A 20 -9.64 -9.97 -12.85
N LYS A 21 -10.11 -10.77 -13.81
CA LYS A 21 -9.53 -10.82 -15.16
C LYS A 21 -9.64 -9.46 -15.84
N THR A 22 -10.77 -8.78 -15.74
CA THR A 22 -10.97 -7.44 -16.29
C THR A 22 -10.03 -6.43 -15.65
N LEU A 23 -9.91 -6.44 -14.32
CA LEU A 23 -9.05 -5.52 -13.56
C LEU A 23 -7.55 -5.84 -13.64
N SER A 24 -7.15 -6.98 -14.20
CA SER A 24 -5.73 -7.33 -14.40
C SER A 24 -5.00 -6.36 -15.35
N HIS A 25 -5.73 -5.69 -16.24
CA HIS A 25 -5.16 -4.76 -17.22
C HIS A 25 -5.01 -3.33 -16.66
N GLN A 26 -3.80 -2.76 -16.73
CA GLN A 26 -3.49 -1.43 -16.18
C GLN A 26 -4.40 -0.34 -16.74
N THR A 27 -4.55 -0.26 -18.06
CA THR A 27 -5.44 0.71 -18.73
C THR A 27 -6.88 0.69 -18.19
N ARG A 28 -7.42 -0.50 -17.91
CA ARG A 28 -8.80 -0.63 -17.40
C ARG A 28 -8.92 -0.14 -15.96
N ARG A 29 -7.88 -0.36 -15.14
CA ARG A 29 -7.79 0.21 -13.79
C ARG A 29 -7.71 1.73 -13.83
N ASP A 30 -6.99 2.30 -14.79
CA ASP A 30 -6.85 3.74 -14.95
C ASP A 30 -8.17 4.38 -15.41
N ILE A 31 -8.88 3.75 -16.36
CA ILE A 31 -10.24 4.15 -16.75
C ILE A 31 -11.18 4.13 -15.54
N LEU A 32 -11.23 3.01 -14.81
CA LEU A 32 -12.10 2.85 -13.66
C LEU A 32 -11.80 3.87 -12.56
N ARG A 33 -10.51 4.15 -12.33
CA ARG A 33 -10.06 5.16 -11.36
C ARG A 33 -10.53 6.56 -11.77
N PHE A 34 -10.32 6.93 -13.03
CA PHE A 34 -10.74 8.23 -13.54
C PHE A 34 -12.25 8.45 -13.38
N ILE A 35 -13.07 7.46 -13.77
CA ILE A 35 -14.53 7.54 -13.62
C ILE A 35 -14.94 7.58 -12.14
N GLY A 36 -14.26 6.82 -11.28
CA GLY A 36 -14.50 6.83 -9.83
C GLY A 36 -14.21 8.18 -9.18
N GLU A 37 -13.16 8.87 -9.62
CA GLU A 37 -12.78 10.21 -9.16
C GLU A 37 -13.71 11.30 -9.70
N SER A 38 -14.11 11.22 -10.97
CA SER A 38 -14.99 12.21 -11.61
C SER A 38 -16.48 11.97 -11.33
N LYS A 39 -16.84 10.82 -10.75
CA LYS A 39 -18.21 10.27 -10.54
C LYS A 39 -18.93 9.90 -11.84
N THR A 40 -18.79 10.72 -12.88
CA THR A 40 -19.31 10.52 -14.24
C THR A 40 -18.27 11.00 -15.24
N ALA A 41 -18.17 10.38 -16.42
CA ALA A 41 -17.28 10.83 -17.47
C ALA A 41 -17.80 10.50 -18.87
N LYS A 42 -17.58 11.39 -19.84
CA LYS A 42 -17.85 11.15 -21.26
C LYS A 42 -16.73 10.33 -21.91
N PHE A 43 -17.03 9.70 -23.03
CA PHE A 43 -16.04 8.96 -23.82
C PHE A 43 -14.78 9.79 -24.14
N THR A 44 -14.96 11.05 -24.55
CA THR A 44 -13.85 11.95 -24.91
C THR A 44 -13.01 12.37 -23.70
N GLU A 45 -13.63 12.49 -22.52
CA GLU A 45 -12.93 12.82 -21.27
C GLU A 45 -12.06 11.65 -20.82
N ILE A 46 -12.62 10.42 -20.87
CA ILE A 46 -11.88 9.18 -20.57
C ILE A 46 -10.71 9.02 -21.53
N LYS A 47 -10.95 9.24 -22.83
CA LYS A 47 -9.93 9.16 -23.87
C LYS A 47 -8.75 10.10 -23.59
N LYS A 48 -9.06 11.34 -23.24
CA LYS A 48 -8.06 12.37 -22.93
C LYS A 48 -7.30 12.06 -21.64
N ALA A 49 -7.99 11.62 -20.60
CA ALA A 49 -7.37 11.34 -19.30
C ALA A 49 -6.48 10.09 -19.30
N THR A 50 -6.82 9.09 -20.11
CA THR A 50 -6.09 7.81 -20.19
C THR A 50 -5.08 7.75 -21.33
N ASN A 51 -4.98 8.83 -22.12
CA ASN A 51 -4.05 8.97 -23.25
C ASN A 51 -4.17 7.81 -24.27
N ILE A 52 -5.40 7.40 -24.57
CA ILE A 52 -5.69 6.36 -25.57
C ILE A 52 -6.03 7.05 -26.89
N ASP A 53 -5.14 6.95 -27.88
CA ASP A 53 -5.29 7.66 -29.15
C ASP A 53 -6.41 7.10 -30.03
N GLU A 54 -6.57 5.78 -30.04
CA GLU A 54 -7.52 5.08 -30.90
C GLU A 54 -8.88 4.89 -30.21
N SER A 55 -9.94 5.42 -30.81
CA SER A 55 -11.30 5.25 -30.28
C SER A 55 -11.73 3.78 -30.22
N ALA A 56 -11.28 2.95 -31.18
CA ALA A 56 -11.56 1.51 -31.16
C ALA A 56 -10.93 0.81 -29.93
N SER A 57 -9.73 1.22 -29.54
CA SER A 57 -9.04 0.70 -28.36
C SER A 57 -9.77 1.08 -27.07
N LEU A 58 -10.21 2.33 -26.94
CA LEU A 58 -11.00 2.74 -25.77
C LEU A 58 -12.33 1.98 -25.70
N SER A 59 -13.05 1.82 -26.81
CA SER A 59 -14.28 1.03 -26.86
C SER A 59 -14.05 -0.43 -26.45
N TYR A 60 -12.93 -1.03 -26.87
CA TYR A 60 -12.55 -2.38 -26.43
C TYR A 60 -12.38 -2.47 -24.91
N HIS A 61 -11.70 -1.50 -24.29
CA HIS A 61 -11.53 -1.46 -22.84
C HIS A 61 -12.84 -1.21 -22.09
N LEU A 62 -13.69 -0.30 -22.57
CA LEU A 62 -14.98 0.01 -21.97
C LEU A 62 -15.96 -1.16 -22.05
N ASN A 63 -15.97 -1.91 -23.16
CA ASN A 63 -16.78 -3.11 -23.30
C ASN A 63 -16.37 -4.19 -22.29
N ALA A 64 -15.06 -4.40 -22.10
CA ALA A 64 -14.59 -5.33 -21.07
C ALA A 64 -14.91 -4.86 -19.64
N LEU A 65 -15.04 -3.56 -19.42
CA LEU A 65 -15.44 -2.96 -18.14
C LEU A 65 -16.96 -2.90 -17.94
N SER A 66 -17.77 -3.38 -18.90
CA SER A 66 -19.23 -3.31 -18.86
C SER A 66 -19.85 -3.76 -17.52
N PRO A 67 -19.41 -4.86 -16.86
CA PRO A 67 -19.97 -5.25 -15.55
C PRO A 67 -19.73 -4.22 -14.42
N LEU A 68 -18.68 -3.40 -14.55
CA LEU A 68 -18.25 -2.41 -13.57
C LEU A 68 -18.76 -1.00 -13.88
N LEU A 69 -19.36 -0.79 -15.05
CA LEU A 69 -19.77 0.51 -15.56
C LEU A 69 -21.24 0.51 -15.91
N ILE A 70 -21.86 1.68 -15.79
CA ILE A 70 -23.18 1.97 -16.32
C ILE A 70 -23.01 3.09 -17.34
N HIS A 71 -23.58 2.90 -18.52
CA HIS A 71 -23.57 3.89 -19.60
C HIS A 71 -24.99 4.41 -19.80
N GLU A 72 -25.22 5.68 -19.47
CA GLU A 72 -26.50 6.37 -19.56
C GLU A 72 -26.25 7.76 -20.15
N GLU A 73 -27.11 8.25 -21.05
CA GLU A 73 -27.05 9.64 -21.55
C GLU A 73 -25.66 10.10 -22.03
N ASP A 74 -24.92 9.24 -22.74
CA ASP A 74 -23.56 9.51 -23.27
C ASP A 74 -22.48 9.71 -22.18
N VAL A 75 -22.78 9.32 -20.94
CA VAL A 75 -21.85 9.33 -19.81
C VAL A 75 -21.68 7.93 -19.20
N TYR A 76 -20.46 7.68 -18.73
CA TYR A 76 -20.10 6.49 -17.98
C TYR A 76 -20.05 6.82 -16.50
N ARG A 77 -20.64 5.96 -15.67
CA ARG A 77 -20.55 5.99 -14.21
C ARG A 77 -20.24 4.61 -13.66
N LEU A 78 -19.73 4.52 -12.44
CA LEU A 78 -19.49 3.23 -11.81
C LEU A 78 -20.82 2.53 -11.46
N SER A 79 -20.91 1.23 -11.74
CA SER A 79 -21.92 0.36 -11.13
C SER A 79 -21.63 0.17 -9.64
N ASP A 80 -22.54 -0.43 -8.87
CA ASP A 80 -22.26 -0.71 -7.46
C ASP A 80 -21.05 -1.65 -7.29
N LEU A 81 -20.97 -2.68 -8.13
CA LEU A 81 -19.78 -3.54 -8.23
C LEU A 81 -18.52 -2.75 -8.63
N GLY A 82 -18.65 -1.79 -9.55
CA GLY A 82 -17.56 -0.89 -9.93
C GLY A 82 -17.07 0.00 -8.78
N LYS A 83 -17.97 0.50 -7.93
CA LYS A 83 -17.63 1.29 -6.73
C LYS A 83 -16.86 0.44 -5.72
N ASP A 84 -17.30 -0.80 -5.51
CA ASP A 84 -16.62 -1.73 -4.60
C ASP A 84 -15.22 -2.08 -5.12
N ALA A 85 -15.09 -2.37 -6.42
CA ALA A 85 -13.81 -2.60 -7.07
C ALA A 85 -12.87 -1.38 -6.96
N TYR A 86 -13.37 -0.18 -7.22
CA TYR A 86 -12.63 1.07 -7.07
C TYR A 86 -12.13 1.28 -5.63
N SER A 87 -13.00 1.06 -4.64
CA SER A 87 -12.67 1.15 -3.21
C SER A 87 -11.58 0.14 -2.82
N LEU A 88 -11.70 -1.10 -3.29
CA LEU A 88 -10.70 -2.15 -3.05
C LEU A 88 -9.34 -1.78 -3.66
N MET A 89 -9.32 -1.28 -4.89
CA MET A 89 -8.10 -0.80 -5.54
C MET A 89 -7.41 0.31 -4.75
N GLY A 90 -8.18 1.29 -4.23
CA GLY A 90 -7.64 2.35 -3.38
C GLY A 90 -6.99 1.81 -2.10
N LYS A 91 -7.67 0.87 -1.43
CA LYS A 91 -7.14 0.20 -0.23
C LYS A 91 -5.86 -0.59 -0.51
N MET A 92 -5.79 -1.30 -1.64
CA MET A 92 -4.61 -2.07 -2.03
C MET A 92 -3.38 -1.18 -2.28
N VAL A 93 -3.56 -0.01 -2.91
CA VAL A 93 -2.45 0.95 -3.11
C VAL A 93 -1.95 1.49 -1.78
N ALA A 94 -2.86 1.85 -0.86
CA ALA A 94 -2.49 2.30 0.49
C ALA A 94 -1.75 1.21 1.27
N TYR A 95 -2.25 -0.02 1.21
CA TYR A 95 -1.61 -1.17 1.84
C TYR A 95 -0.21 -1.44 1.27
N SER A 96 -0.07 -1.53 -0.06
CA SER A 96 1.24 -1.72 -0.71
C SER A 96 2.25 -0.64 -0.34
N SER A 97 1.82 0.62 -0.29
CA SER A 97 2.65 1.74 0.14
C SER A 97 3.10 1.60 1.60
N SER A 98 2.21 1.13 2.49
CA SER A 98 2.55 0.88 3.89
C SER A 98 3.56 -0.27 4.04
N VAL A 99 3.39 -1.35 3.27
CA VAL A 99 4.32 -2.49 3.25
C VAL A 99 5.69 -2.08 2.70
N GLN A 100 5.74 -1.28 1.64
CA GLN A 100 6.99 -0.74 1.11
C GLN A 100 7.71 0.15 2.14
N LYS A 101 6.98 1.04 2.84
CA LYS A 101 7.54 1.86 3.92
C LYS A 101 8.12 0.99 5.04
N LEU A 102 7.44 -0.08 5.43
CA LEU A 102 7.95 -1.04 6.41
C LEU A 102 9.23 -1.72 5.93
N GLY A 103 9.32 -2.10 4.65
CA GLY A 103 10.54 -2.67 4.06
C GLY A 103 11.75 -1.73 4.18
N ILE A 104 11.58 -0.45 3.85
CA ILE A 104 12.65 0.57 3.93
C ILE A 104 13.09 0.80 5.38
N ILE A 105 12.15 0.81 6.34
CA ILE A 105 12.47 0.95 7.76
C ILE A 105 13.32 -0.25 8.22
N ASN A 106 12.93 -1.46 7.85
CA ASN A 106 13.67 -2.69 8.17
C ASN A 106 15.09 -2.70 7.61
N GLU A 107 15.29 -2.16 6.40
CA GLU A 107 16.62 -2.03 5.81
C GLU A 107 17.53 -1.08 6.62
N LYS A 108 17.00 0.06 7.08
CA LYS A 108 17.77 1.10 7.78
C LYS A 108 17.91 0.87 9.29
N LEU A 109 17.11 -0.01 9.88
CA LEU A 109 17.10 -0.28 11.32
C LEU A 109 18.46 -0.80 11.82
N GLY A 110 19.12 -1.69 11.08
CA GLY A 110 20.43 -2.22 11.45
C GLY A 110 21.51 -1.14 11.52
N ALA A 111 21.58 -0.28 10.50
CA ALA A 111 22.52 0.85 10.47
C ALA A 111 22.25 1.86 11.60
N THR A 112 20.98 2.09 11.95
CA THR A 112 20.59 2.99 13.03
C THR A 112 21.01 2.46 14.40
N ILE A 113 20.87 1.15 14.65
CA ILE A 113 21.35 0.49 15.88
C ILE A 113 22.86 0.67 16.01
N ILE A 114 23.62 0.41 14.95
CA ILE A 114 25.08 0.54 14.95
C ILE A 114 25.50 2.01 15.18
N ALA A 115 24.88 2.96 14.48
CA ALA A 115 25.18 4.38 14.63
C ALA A 115 24.87 4.89 16.05
N ASN A 116 23.73 4.51 16.61
CA ASN A 116 23.37 4.84 17.99
C ASN A 116 24.41 4.25 18.96
N ALA A 117 24.84 3.01 18.75
CA ALA A 117 25.82 2.39 19.61
C ALA A 117 27.20 3.10 19.57
N LEU A 118 27.65 3.47 18.37
CA LEU A 118 28.90 4.23 18.18
C LEU A 118 28.83 5.62 18.82
N MET A 119 27.69 6.31 18.71
CA MET A 119 27.48 7.63 19.31
C MET A 119 27.61 7.59 20.84
N TRP A 120 27.05 6.57 21.50
CA TRP A 120 27.21 6.42 22.95
C TRP A 120 28.61 5.97 23.35
N ALA A 121 29.25 5.09 22.57
CA ALA A 121 30.62 4.65 22.81
C ALA A 121 31.60 5.84 22.78
N SER A 122 31.44 6.76 21.82
CA SER A 122 32.27 7.97 21.75
C SER A 122 32.00 8.94 22.90
N ALA A 123 30.73 9.10 23.32
CA ALA A 123 30.38 9.92 24.48
C ALA A 123 31.01 9.38 25.78
N ILE A 124 30.97 8.06 26.00
CA ILE A 124 31.57 7.42 27.18
C ILE A 124 33.10 7.56 27.14
N ALA A 125 33.73 7.31 25.99
CA ALA A 125 35.19 7.46 25.85
C ALA A 125 35.65 8.90 26.09
N TYR A 126 34.88 9.90 25.63
CA TYR A 126 35.16 11.31 25.89
C TYR A 126 35.08 11.64 27.38
N LEU A 127 34.06 11.15 28.09
CA LEU A 127 33.92 11.34 29.54
C LEU A 127 35.10 10.73 30.32
N GLN A 128 35.61 9.56 29.89
CA GLN A 128 36.78 8.93 30.52
C GLN A 128 38.08 9.74 30.38
N VAL A 129 38.23 10.54 29.31
CA VAL A 129 39.43 11.35 29.07
C VAL A 129 39.34 12.70 29.78
N MET A 130 38.15 13.31 29.84
CA MET A 130 37.95 14.65 30.41
C MET A 130 37.74 14.65 31.94
N MET A 131 37.10 13.63 32.49
CA MET A 131 36.86 13.53 33.93
C MET A 131 37.95 12.69 34.60
N GLY A 132 38.51 13.19 35.71
CA GLY A 132 39.48 12.46 36.52
C GLY A 132 38.88 11.17 37.14
N PRO A 133 39.69 10.41 37.92
CA PRO A 133 39.36 9.04 38.36
C PRO A 133 38.17 8.88 39.33
N LEU A 134 37.44 9.95 39.66
CA LEU A 134 36.43 9.96 40.73
C LEU A 134 35.02 10.38 40.28
N GLU A 135 34.59 10.01 39.08
CA GLU A 135 33.21 10.25 38.61
C GLU A 135 32.52 8.97 38.07
N PHE A 136 32.54 7.89 38.84
CA PHE A 136 31.83 6.63 38.52
C PHE A 136 30.32 6.83 38.29
N LEU A 137 29.71 7.80 38.99
CA LEU A 137 28.27 8.06 38.91
C LEU A 137 27.85 8.57 37.51
N THR A 138 28.63 9.45 36.88
CA THR A 138 28.29 9.97 35.55
C THR A 138 28.39 8.86 34.52
N VAL A 139 29.50 8.12 34.48
CA VAL A 139 29.69 7.00 33.54
C VAL A 139 28.60 5.93 33.67
N SER A 140 28.17 5.61 34.90
CA SER A 140 27.11 4.62 35.13
C SER A 140 25.72 5.06 34.63
N VAL A 141 25.38 6.35 34.73
CA VAL A 141 24.12 6.91 34.18
C VAL A 141 24.12 6.85 32.65
N PHE A 142 25.23 7.25 32.00
CA PHE A 142 25.34 7.18 30.53
C PHE A 142 25.30 5.73 30.03
N LEU A 143 25.90 4.78 30.75
CA LEU A 143 25.83 3.36 30.42
C LEU A 143 24.39 2.83 30.53
N SER A 144 23.64 3.26 31.56
CA SER A 144 22.23 2.89 31.71
C SER A 144 21.38 3.39 30.53
N PHE A 145 21.56 4.65 30.11
CA PHE A 145 20.87 5.20 28.93
C PHE A 145 21.25 4.50 27.63
N PHE A 146 22.52 4.12 27.46
CA PHE A 146 22.96 3.31 26.33
C PHE A 146 22.22 1.97 26.28
N VAL A 147 22.14 1.25 27.41
CA VAL A 147 21.47 -0.05 27.48
C VAL A 147 19.98 0.08 27.17
N VAL A 148 19.28 1.03 27.81
CA VAL A 148 17.84 1.25 27.58
C VAL A 148 17.56 1.65 26.12
N SER A 149 18.36 2.55 25.55
CA SER A 149 18.23 2.99 24.15
C SER A 149 18.38 1.82 23.18
N ASN A 150 19.40 0.96 23.37
CA ASN A 150 19.61 -0.21 22.52
C ASN A 150 18.52 -1.28 22.70
N ILE A 151 18.01 -1.50 23.92
CA ILE A 151 16.90 -2.42 24.17
C ILE A 151 15.64 -1.97 23.41
N ILE A 152 15.31 -0.66 23.46
CA ILE A 152 14.15 -0.11 22.74
C ILE A 152 14.32 -0.30 21.23
N LEU A 153 15.49 0.03 20.68
CA LEU A 153 15.77 -0.14 19.25
C LEU A 153 15.73 -1.61 18.81
N TYR A 154 16.26 -2.52 19.62
CA TYR A 154 16.25 -3.96 19.33
C TYR A 154 14.83 -4.55 19.43
N SER A 155 14.05 -4.13 20.42
CA SER A 155 12.64 -4.52 20.56
C SER A 155 11.82 -4.06 19.35
N ASN A 156 12.00 -2.81 18.92
CA ASN A 156 11.36 -2.28 17.72
C ASN A 156 11.81 -3.05 16.46
N ALA A 157 13.08 -3.44 16.36
CA ALA A 157 13.59 -4.23 15.24
C ALA A 157 13.02 -5.66 15.21
N ILE A 158 12.79 -6.30 16.36
CA ILE A 158 12.13 -7.60 16.43
C ILE A 158 10.65 -7.47 16.05
N TYR A 159 9.97 -6.44 16.55
CA TYR A 159 8.57 -6.20 16.25
C TYR A 159 8.36 -5.92 14.76
N ALA A 160 9.24 -5.16 14.14
CA ALA A 160 9.16 -4.84 12.70
C ALA A 160 9.48 -6.04 11.77
N ARG A 161 10.00 -7.16 12.32
CA ARG A 161 10.29 -8.41 11.58
C ARG A 161 9.21 -9.49 11.74
N LYS A 162 8.23 -9.32 12.64
CA LYS A 162 7.06 -10.21 12.79
C LYS A 162 5.94 -9.78 11.85
#